data_AF-A0A349JGM1-F1
#
_entry.id   AF-A0A349JGM1-F1
#
_cell.length_a   1.000
_cell.length_b   1.000
_cell.length_c   1.000
_cell.angle_alpha   90.00
_cell.angle_beta   90.00
_cell.angle_gamma   90.00
#
_symmetry.space_group_name_H-M   'P 1'
#
loop_
_entity.id
_entity.type
_entity.pdbx_description
1 polymer ?
#
loop_
_entity_poly.entity_id
_entity_poly.type
_entity_poly.pdbx_seq_one_letter_code
_entity_poly.pdbx_strand_id
1 'polypeptide(L)' 'MRTSPNQSNLTISQIVERIVSSGKLARREHLMLTSAILSDDKISEEERYQINRVFDYLQTGRLKFVD' A
#
# COMPACT_ATOMS: atom_id res chain seq x y z
N MET A 1 -19.70 -13.96 8.02
CA MET A 1 -19.65 -12.86 7.03
C MET A 1 -18.29 -12.93 6.35
N ARG A 2 -18.23 -13.34 5.08
CA ARG A 2 -16.98 -13.42 4.29
C ARG A 2 -17.21 -12.56 3.05
N THR A 3 -16.69 -11.35 3.05
CA THR A 3 -16.68 -10.48 1.88
C THR A 3 -15.63 -11.03 0.92
N SER A 4 -16.11 -11.60 -0.18
CA SER A 4 -15.31 -11.96 -1.35
C SER A 4 -14.76 -10.67 -1.97
N PRO A 5 -13.44 -10.44 -2.04
CA PRO A 5 -12.93 -9.29 -2.77
C PRO A 5 -13.03 -9.58 -4.27
N ASN A 6 -13.91 -8.80 -4.89
CA ASN A 6 -14.19 -8.75 -6.31
C ASN A 6 -12.88 -8.66 -7.11
N GLN A 7 -12.62 -9.69 -7.92
CA GLN A 7 -11.53 -9.71 -8.89
C GLN A 7 -11.77 -8.61 -9.93
N SER A 8 -11.00 -7.50 -9.92
CA SER A 8 -10.62 -6.71 -11.12
C SER A 8 -10.10 -5.29 -10.86
N ASN A 9 -10.01 -4.81 -9.61
CA ASN A 9 -9.24 -3.60 -9.28
C ASN A 9 -8.53 -3.84 -7.95
N LEU A 10 -7.22 -4.09 -7.98
CA LEU A 10 -6.41 -4.14 -6.76
C LEU A 10 -6.47 -2.74 -6.12
N THR A 11 -7.33 -2.57 -5.12
CA THR A 11 -7.41 -1.33 -4.34
C THR A 11 -6.13 -1.17 -3.52
N ILE A 12 -5.79 0.07 -3.15
CA ILE A 12 -4.56 0.36 -2.40
C ILE A 12 -4.54 -0.44 -1.10
N SER A 13 -5.71 -0.70 -0.51
CA SER A 13 -5.88 -1.61 0.64
C SER A 13 -5.32 -3.01 0.42
N GLN A 14 -5.53 -3.62 -0.75
CA GLN A 14 -5.01 -4.97 -1.02
C GLN A 14 -3.49 -4.97 -1.20
N ILE A 15 -2.94 -3.93 -1.79
CA ILE A 15 -1.49 -3.76 -1.95
C ILE A 15 -0.85 -3.58 -0.56
N VAL A 16 -1.43 -2.71 0.26
CA VAL A 16 -1.02 -2.48 1.65
C VAL A 16 -1.10 -3.77 2.46
N GLU A 17 -2.20 -4.52 2.36
CA GLU A 17 -2.36 -5.80 3.05
C GLU A 17 -1.30 -6.81 2.61
N ARG A 18 -0.96 -6.85 1.32
CA ARG A 18 0.09 -7.74 0.78
C ARG A 18 1.48 -7.37 1.30
N ILE A 19 1.80 -6.08 1.37
CA ILE A 19 3.07 -5.56 1.90
C ILE A 19 3.19 -5.89 3.39
N VAL A 20 2.14 -5.61 4.17
CA VAL A 20 2.10 -5.89 5.60
C VAL A 20 2.18 -7.39 5.88
N SER A 21 1.47 -8.21 5.10
CA SER A 21 1.50 -9.68 5.23
C SER A 21 2.85 -10.27 4.84
N SER A 22 3.50 -9.74 3.80
CA SER A 22 4.86 -10.16 3.43
C SER A 22 5.95 -9.62 4.37
N GLY A 23 5.65 -8.57 5.14
CA GLY A 23 6.63 -7.85 5.95
C GLY A 23 7.70 -7.15 5.10
N LYS A 24 7.47 -7.03 3.79
CA LYS A 24 8.45 -6.60 2.80
C LYS A 24 7.80 -5.61 1.85
N LEU A 25 8.47 -4.48 1.62
CA LEU A 25 8.07 -3.48 0.64
C LEU A 25 9.03 -3.56 -0.55
N ALA A 26 8.51 -3.98 -1.71
CA ALA A 26 9.29 -3.99 -2.94
C ALA A 26 9.45 -2.56 -3.49
N ARG A 27 10.57 -2.27 -4.18
CA ARG A 27 10.76 -0.99 -4.88
C ARG A 27 9.59 -0.66 -5.82
N ARG A 28 9.06 -1.66 -6.53
CA ARG A 28 7.93 -1.49 -7.44
C ARG A 28 6.64 -1.07 -6.72
N GLU A 29 6.40 -1.63 -5.53
CA GLU A 29 5.23 -1.27 -4.70
C GLU A 29 5.41 0.11 -4.08
N HIS A 30 6.59 0.43 -3.56
CA HIS A 30 6.91 1.78 -3.10
C HIS A 30 6.66 2.82 -4.20
N LEU A 31 7.15 2.58 -5.40
CA LEU A 31 7.01 3.53 -6.52
C LEU A 31 5.55 3.69 -6.94
N MET A 32 4.78 2.60 -6.97
CA MET A 32 3.34 2.65 -7.23
C MET A 32 2.60 3.49 -6.18
N LEU A 33 2.90 3.29 -4.89
CA LEU A 33 2.29 4.04 -3.78
C LEU A 33 2.66 5.53 -3.84
N THR A 34 3.93 5.86 -4.12
CA THR A 34 4.37 7.25 -4.29
C THR A 34 3.73 7.90 -5.51
N SER A 35 3.65 7.21 -6.64
CA SER A 35 2.96 7.71 -7.83
C SER A 35 1.47 7.94 -7.58
N ALA A 36 0.82 7.08 -6.78
CA ALA A 36 -0.56 7.28 -6.36
C ALA A 36 -0.72 8.55 -5.50
N ILE A 37 0.17 8.77 -4.52
CA ILE A 37 0.20 10.00 -3.70
C ILE A 37 0.41 11.26 -4.55
N LEU A 38 1.33 11.20 -5.52
CA LEU A 38 1.64 12.33 -6.38
C LEU A 38 0.51 12.63 -7.39
N SER A 39 -0.31 11.63 -7.69
CA SER A 39 -1.46 11.76 -8.58
C SER A 39 -2.74 12.17 -7.82
N ASP A 40 -2.59 13.01 -6.79
CA ASP A 40 -3.54 13.47 -5.74
C ASP A 40 -5.03 13.50 -6.13
N ASP A 41 -5.34 13.76 -7.40
CA ASP A 41 -6.66 13.68 -8.05
C ASP A 41 -7.38 12.31 -7.96
N LYS A 42 -6.65 11.19 -7.79
CA LYS A 42 -7.21 9.82 -7.90
C LYS A 42 -7.30 9.04 -6.59
N ILE A 43 -6.77 9.55 -5.49
CA ILE A 43 -6.71 8.84 -4.22
C ILE A 43 -7.56 9.52 -3.16
N SER A 44 -8.42 8.75 -2.51
CA SER A 44 -9.19 9.25 -1.37
C SER A 44 -8.30 9.40 -0.13
N GLU A 45 -8.74 10.21 0.83
CA GLU A 45 -8.06 10.41 2.11
C GLU A 45 -7.78 9.09 2.85
N GLU A 46 -8.71 8.13 2.77
CA GLU A 46 -8.54 6.78 3.34
C GLU A 46 -7.39 6.02 2.69
N GLU A 47 -7.26 6.10 1.36
CA GLU A 47 -6.15 5.46 0.66
C GLU A 47 -4.83 6.14 1.00
N ARG A 48 -4.80 7.48 1.03
CA ARG A 48 -3.63 8.26 1.46
C ARG A 48 -3.18 7.89 2.87
N TYR A 49 -4.11 7.67 3.79
CA TYR A 49 -3.81 7.24 5.16
C TYR A 49 -3.19 5.83 5.18
N GLN A 50 -3.73 4.89 4.39
CA GLN A 50 -3.17 3.54 4.28
C GLN A 50 -1.76 3.54 3.69
N ILE A 51 -1.50 4.36 2.68
CA ILE A 51 -0.18 4.50 2.09
C ILE A 51 0.80 5.08 3.11
N ASN A 52 0.44 6.16 3.80
CA ASN A 52 1.28 6.76 4.84
C ASN A 52 1.59 5.77 5.96
N ARG A 53 0.65 4.90 6.33
CA ARG A 53 0.87 3.85 7.33
C ARG A 53 1.93 2.83 6.89
N VAL A 54 1.96 2.47 5.61
CA VAL A 54 3.01 1.60 5.06
C VAL A 54 4.37 2.28 5.09
N PHE A 55 4.44 3.56 4.71
CA PHE A 55 5.68 4.32 4.80
C PHE A 55 6.16 4.49 6.25
N ASP A 56 5.26 4.70 7.20
CA ASP A 56 5.58 4.71 8.62
C ASP A 56 6.13 3.36 9.08
N TYR A 57 5.54 2.25 8.65
CA TYR A 57 6.03 0.91 8.94
C TYR A 57 7.39 0.62 8.30
N LEU A 58 7.67 1.18 7.14
CA LEU A 58 8.99 1.15 6.53
C LEU A 58 10.00 1.95 7.34
N GLN A 59 9.65 3.18 7.72
CA GLN A 59 10.53 4.11 8.44
C GLN A 59 10.81 3.65 9.88
N THR A 60 9.83 3.03 10.54
CA THR A 60 9.97 2.43 11.88
C THR A 60 10.68 1.07 11.85
N GLY A 61 11.00 0.53 10.66
CA GLY A 61 11.67 -0.76 10.50
C GLY A 61 10.77 -1.98 10.72
N ARG A 62 9.45 -1.80 10.79
CA ARG A 62 8.46 -2.89 10.81
C ARG A 62 8.34 -3.59 9.47
N LEU A 63 8.62 -2.89 8.38
CA LEU A 63 8.72 -3.43 7.02
C LEU A 63 10.17 -3.43 6.57
N LYS A 64 10.58 -4.51 5.90
CA LYS A 64 11.87 -4.56 5.22
C LYS A 64 11.73 -4.04 3.80
N PHE A 65 12.50 -3.01 3.46
CA PHE A 65 12.66 -2.64 2.06
C PHE A 65 13.40 -3.75 1.32
N VAL A 66 12.82 -4.27 0.24
CA VAL A 66 13.44 -5.27 -0.62
C VAL A 66 13.44 -4.75 -2.06
N ASP A 67 14.53 -5.00 -2.80
CA ASP A 67 14.64 -4.65 -4.22
C ASP A 67 14.24 -5.84 -5.09
#